data_AF-A0A258MVT9-F1
#
_entry.id   AF-A0A258MVT9-F1
#
_cell.length_a   1.000
_cell.length_b   1.000
_cell.length_c   1.000
_cell.angle_alpha   90.00
_cell.angle_beta   90.00
_cell.angle_gamma   90.00
#
_symmetry.space_group_name_H-M   'P 1'
#
loop_
_entity.id
_entity.type
_entity.pdbx_description
1 polymer ?
#
loop_
_entity_poly.entity_id
_entity_poly.type
_entity_poly.pdbx_seq_one_letter_code
_entity_poly.pdbx_strand_id
1 'polypeptide(L)'
;MHFEFGFYSSILLIFFVHGLVYSLLLLQKGIRNETASDQWLSVFLLLSVLYISPWMLGFAGWYDTQPFRDIIFYVTFQHLFFIGPVIFFYVQSLLNPSFRFSKKHWWHLVPGCLYLLYTVLIVVVDKLIVKDYYFLEEGTDREFDF
;
A
#
# COMPACT_ATOMS: atom_id res chain seq x y z
N MET A 1 -7.81 -22.84 4.86
CA MET A 1 -6.81 -21.78 4.65
C MET A 1 -5.82 -21.87 5.80
N HIS A 2 -4.55 -22.15 5.50
CA HIS A 2 -3.50 -22.19 6.50
C HIS A 2 -2.69 -20.91 6.35
N PHE A 3 -2.64 -20.10 7.41
CA PHE A 3 -1.62 -19.09 7.54
C PHE A 3 -0.49 -19.75 8.33
N GLU A 4 0.63 -20.05 7.66
CA GLU A 4 1.76 -20.69 8.30
C GLU A 4 2.62 -19.66 9.04
N PHE A 5 2.77 -19.86 10.34
CA PHE A 5 3.63 -19.05 11.19
C PHE A 5 5.09 -19.53 11.07
N GLY A 6 5.73 -19.17 9.96
CA GLY A 6 7.17 -19.31 9.75
C GLY A 6 7.96 -18.17 10.39
N PHE A 7 9.29 -18.28 10.38
CA PHE A 7 10.18 -17.24 10.92
C PHE A 7 9.95 -15.88 10.24
N TYR A 8 9.95 -15.85 8.91
CA TYR A 8 9.77 -14.63 8.13
C TYR A 8 8.36 -14.04 8.27
N SER A 9 7.31 -14.85 8.14
CA SER A 9 5.93 -14.37 8.27
C SER A 9 5.63 -13.87 9.68
N SER A 10 6.15 -14.51 10.71
CA SER A 10 5.96 -14.08 12.10
C SER A 10 6.66 -12.76 12.41
N ILE A 11 7.90 -12.57 11.95
CA ILE A 11 8.62 -11.29 12.13
C ILE A 11 7.87 -10.17 11.40
N LEU A 12 7.49 -10.39 10.14
CA LEU A 12 6.76 -9.40 9.37
C LEU A 12 5.39 -9.10 9.98
N LEU A 13 4.71 -10.10 10.53
CA LEU A 13 3.42 -9.94 11.20
C LEU A 13 3.52 -9.00 12.41
N ILE A 14 4.60 -9.08 13.19
CA ILE A 14 4.83 -8.15 14.32
C ILE A 14 4.89 -6.71 13.79
N PHE A 15 5.69 -6.44 12.75
CA PHE A 15 5.78 -5.10 12.17
C PHE A 15 4.48 -4.65 11.51
N PHE A 16 3.78 -5.56 10.84
CA PHE A 16 2.47 -5.30 10.23
C PHE A 16 1.45 -4.85 11.28
N VAL A 17 1.30 -5.61 12.37
CA VAL A 17 0.32 -5.30 13.42
C VAL A 17 0.67 -3.98 14.11
N HIS A 18 1.93 -3.77 14.50
CA HIS A 18 2.33 -2.53 15.17
C HIS A 18 2.21 -1.32 14.24
N GLY A 19 2.66 -1.47 12.98
CA GLY A 19 2.52 -0.42 11.97
C GLY A 19 1.07 -0.04 11.72
N LEU A 20 0.17 -1.03 11.64
CA LEU A 20 -1.25 -0.79 11.42
C LEU A 20 -1.90 -0.13 12.63
N VAL A 21 -1.63 -0.62 13.84
CA VAL A 21 -2.14 -0.03 15.08
C VAL A 21 -1.67 1.42 15.23
N TYR A 22 -0.37 1.69 15.05
CA TYR A 22 0.16 3.04 15.14
C TYR A 22 -0.35 3.96 14.04
N SER A 23 -0.53 3.45 12.82
CA SER A 23 -1.17 4.20 11.73
C SER A 23 -2.57 4.67 12.16
N LEU A 24 -3.42 3.76 12.66
CA LEU A 24 -4.78 4.11 13.09
C LEU A 24 -4.80 5.07 14.30
N LEU A 25 -3.95 4.85 15.30
CA LEU A 25 -3.85 5.71 16.48
C LEU A 25 -3.36 7.11 16.12
N LEU A 26 -2.36 7.23 15.24
CA LEU A 26 -1.86 8.52 14.76
C LEU A 26 -2.88 9.24 13.89
N LEU A 27 -3.64 8.51 13.06
CA LEU A 27 -4.72 9.10 12.28
C LEU A 27 -5.80 9.67 13.21
N GLN A 28 -6.22 8.90 14.20
CA GLN A 28 -7.20 9.34 15.20
C GLN A 28 -6.71 10.56 15.99
N LYS A 29 -5.45 10.54 16.45
CA LYS A 29 -4.81 11.67 17.13
C LYS A 29 -4.73 12.89 16.23
N GLY A 30 -4.32 12.70 14.98
CA GLY A 30 -4.18 13.74 13.97
C GLY A 30 -5.48 14.43 13.59
N ILE A 31 -6.58 13.69 13.57
CA ILE A 31 -7.92 14.25 13.35
C ILE A 31 -8.40 15.02 14.59
N ARG A 32 -8.22 14.46 15.80
CA ARG A 32 -8.69 15.07 17.05
C ARG A 32 -7.93 16.36 17.43
N ASN A 33 -6.63 16.40 17.18
CA ASN A 33 -5.77 17.51 17.55
C ASN A 33 -5.44 18.43 16.36
N GLU A 34 -6.03 18.19 15.19
CA GLU A 34 -5.77 18.92 13.94
C GLU A 34 -4.27 18.99 13.55
N THR A 35 -3.51 17.94 13.91
CA THR A 35 -2.07 17.86 13.64
C THR A 35 -1.80 17.18 12.31
N ALA A 36 -1.54 17.99 11.27
CA ALA A 36 -1.25 17.51 9.91
C ALA A 36 -0.05 16.53 9.87
N SER A 37 0.97 16.73 10.71
CA SER A 37 2.13 15.84 10.78
C SER A 37 1.78 14.43 11.25
N ASP A 38 0.88 14.31 12.24
CA ASP A 38 0.41 13.00 12.71
C ASP A 38 -0.41 12.31 11.62
N GLN A 39 -1.21 13.07 10.85
CA GLN A 39 -1.97 12.55 9.72
C GLN A 39 -1.04 12.03 8.60
N TRP A 40 -0.04 12.81 8.18
CA TRP A 40 0.90 12.37 7.15
C TRP A 40 1.74 11.16 7.60
N LEU A 41 2.15 11.14 8.86
CA LEU A 41 2.86 9.99 9.43
C LEU A 41 1.96 8.74 9.45
N SER A 42 0.67 8.88 9.76
CA SER A 42 -0.28 7.77 9.71
C SER A 42 -0.41 7.18 8.31
N VAL A 43 -0.47 8.03 7.28
CA VAL A 43 -0.51 7.60 5.87
C VAL A 43 0.79 6.89 5.50
N PHE A 44 1.94 7.43 5.89
CA PHE A 44 3.24 6.80 5.62
C PHE A 44 3.33 5.39 6.25
N LEU A 45 2.89 5.23 7.49
CA LEU A 45 2.85 3.92 8.15
C LEU A 45 1.89 2.98 7.43
N LEU A 46 0.72 3.45 6.97
CA LEU A 46 -0.21 2.63 6.20
C LEU A 46 0.43 2.15 4.89
N LEU A 47 1.10 3.04 4.16
CA LEU A 47 1.82 2.67 2.93
C LEU A 47 2.92 1.63 3.21
N SER A 48 3.61 1.75 4.34
CA SER A 48 4.65 0.78 4.75
C SER A 48 4.05 -0.57 5.11
N VAL A 49 2.91 -0.59 5.79
CA VAL A 49 2.16 -1.81 6.12
C VAL A 49 1.67 -2.50 4.85
N LEU A 50 1.10 -1.75 3.90
CA LEU A 50 0.68 -2.28 2.60
C LEU A 50 1.89 -2.84 1.84
N TYR A 51 3.00 -2.11 1.81
CA TYR A 51 4.23 -2.55 1.17
C TYR A 51 4.70 -3.91 1.71
N ILE A 52 4.73 -4.13 3.02
CA ILE A 52 5.19 -5.42 3.58
C ILE A 52 4.17 -6.56 3.49
N SER A 53 2.90 -6.26 3.19
CA SER A 53 1.80 -7.22 3.26
C SER A 53 1.97 -8.41 2.29
N PRO A 54 2.36 -8.23 1.02
CA PRO A 54 2.57 -9.35 0.10
C PRO A 54 3.61 -10.33 0.63
N TRP A 55 4.77 -9.87 1.09
CA TRP A 55 5.79 -10.79 1.62
C TRP A 55 5.32 -11.49 2.89
N MET A 56 4.65 -10.78 3.81
CA MET A 56 4.10 -11.39 5.03
C MET A 56 3.11 -12.52 4.70
N LEU A 57 2.18 -12.25 3.79
CA LEU A 57 1.16 -13.20 3.36
C LEU A 57 1.78 -14.35 2.53
N GLY A 58 2.81 -14.08 1.75
CA GLY A 58 3.49 -15.05 0.90
C GLY A 58 4.31 -16.04 1.69
N PHE A 59 5.11 -15.57 2.64
CA PHE A 59 5.83 -16.46 3.55
C PHE A 59 4.91 -17.31 4.44
N ALA A 60 3.63 -16.93 4.55
CA ALA A 60 2.62 -17.69 5.27
C ALA A 60 1.79 -18.62 4.38
N GLY A 61 2.09 -18.70 3.07
CA GLY A 61 1.36 -19.53 2.10
C GLY A 61 -0.07 -19.06 1.82
N TRP A 62 -0.42 -17.82 2.18
CA TRP A 62 -1.81 -17.33 2.13
C TRP A 62 -2.38 -17.34 0.71
N TYR A 63 -1.57 -16.97 -0.27
CA TYR A 63 -1.96 -16.85 -1.68
C TYR A 63 -1.42 -17.98 -2.58
N ASP A 64 -1.01 -19.10 -1.98
CA ASP A 64 -0.55 -20.27 -2.75
C ASP A 64 -1.70 -20.94 -3.52
N THR A 65 -2.93 -20.78 -3.01
CA THR A 65 -4.14 -21.40 -3.56
C THR A 65 -5.14 -20.36 -4.05
N GLN A 66 -5.95 -20.75 -5.04
CA GLN A 66 -7.09 -19.94 -5.47
C GLN A 66 -8.21 -19.96 -4.40
N PRO A 67 -8.96 -18.86 -4.19
CA PRO A 67 -8.96 -17.60 -4.94
C PRO A 67 -8.01 -16.51 -4.42
N PHE A 68 -7.20 -16.81 -3.39
CA PHE A 68 -6.38 -15.79 -2.71
C PHE A 68 -5.19 -15.31 -3.55
N ARG A 69 -4.71 -16.18 -4.44
CA ARG A 69 -3.73 -15.83 -5.47
C ARG A 69 -4.17 -14.65 -6.32
N ASP A 70 -5.42 -14.65 -6.78
CA ASP A 70 -5.97 -13.52 -7.56
C ASP A 70 -5.92 -12.20 -6.79
N ILE A 71 -6.16 -12.22 -5.48
CA ILE A 71 -6.20 -11.00 -4.67
C ILE A 71 -4.83 -10.29 -4.72
N ILE A 72 -3.73 -11.05 -4.62
CA ILE A 72 -2.39 -10.47 -4.61
C ILE A 72 -2.00 -9.94 -5.99
N PHE A 73 -2.39 -10.64 -7.06
CA PHE A 73 -2.09 -10.21 -8.42
C PHE A 73 -2.86 -8.95 -8.85
N TYR A 74 -4.11 -8.79 -8.39
CA TYR A 74 -4.95 -7.67 -8.80
C TYR A 74 -4.90 -6.47 -7.84
N VAL A 75 -4.49 -6.68 -6.59
CA VAL A 75 -4.38 -5.58 -5.61
C VAL A 75 -2.95 -5.04 -5.62
N THR A 76 -2.78 -3.80 -6.05
CA THR A 76 -1.51 -3.09 -5.88
C THR A 76 -1.27 -2.79 -4.41
N PHE A 77 -0.42 -3.58 -3.75
CA PHE A 77 0.03 -3.31 -2.39
C PHE A 77 1.22 -2.33 -2.32
N GLN A 78 2.00 -2.24 -3.41
CA GLN A 78 3.18 -1.38 -3.48
C GLN A 78 2.84 0.00 -4.06
N HIS A 79 2.71 0.98 -3.17
CA HIS A 79 2.33 2.35 -3.51
C HIS A 79 3.55 3.29 -3.59
N LEU A 80 4.62 2.87 -4.28
CA LEU A 80 5.93 3.55 -4.26
C LEU A 80 5.87 5.03 -4.67
N PHE A 81 5.05 5.37 -5.65
CA PHE A 81 4.87 6.77 -6.10
C PHE A 81 4.27 7.69 -5.04
N PHE A 82 3.61 7.15 -4.01
CA PHE A 82 3.09 7.95 -2.91
C PHE A 82 4.09 8.13 -1.76
N ILE A 83 5.06 7.22 -1.61
CA ILE A 83 6.00 7.24 -0.47
C ILE A 83 6.78 8.56 -0.41
N GLY A 84 7.42 8.96 -1.52
CA GLY A 84 8.21 10.19 -1.59
C GLY A 84 7.41 11.45 -1.22
N PRO A 85 6.29 11.73 -1.92
CA PRO A 85 5.41 12.86 -1.59
C PRO A 85 4.90 12.85 -0.15
N VAL A 86 4.48 11.69 0.38
CA VAL A 86 3.95 11.58 1.74
C VAL A 86 5.03 11.88 2.79
N ILE A 87 6.24 11.35 2.63
CA ILE A 87 7.37 11.68 3.51
C ILE A 87 7.68 13.18 3.42
N PHE A 88 7.71 13.75 2.22
CA PHE A 88 7.94 15.18 2.04
C PHE A 88 6.91 16.02 2.80
N PHE A 89 5.61 15.71 2.66
CA PHE A 89 4.57 16.45 3.38
C PHE A 89 4.62 16.23 4.89
N TYR A 90 4.96 15.03 5.35
CA TYR A 90 5.22 14.77 6.76
C TYR A 90 6.32 15.70 7.29
N VAL A 91 7.50 15.71 6.67
CA VAL A 91 8.63 16.54 7.10
C VAL A 91 8.28 18.03 7.05
N GLN A 92 7.63 18.50 5.98
CA GLN A 92 7.22 19.90 5.87
C GLN A 92 6.21 20.29 6.95
N SER A 93 5.21 19.43 7.23
CA SER A 93 4.23 19.70 8.28
C SER A 93 4.80 19.62 9.70
N LEU A 94 5.88 18.87 9.90
CA LEU A 94 6.56 18.73 11.18
C LEU A 94 7.53 19.89 11.46
N LEU A 95 8.33 20.26 10.47
CA LEU A 95 9.44 21.21 10.65
C LEU A 95 9.08 22.65 10.28
N ASN A 96 8.03 22.87 9.49
CA ASN A 96 7.62 24.19 9.06
C ASN A 96 6.21 24.54 9.57
N PRO A 97 6.08 25.31 10.66
CA PRO A 97 4.79 25.70 11.22
C PRO A 97 3.88 26.50 10.27
N SER A 98 4.47 27.15 9.25
CA SER A 98 3.73 27.92 8.25
C SER A 98 3.19 27.04 7.11
N PHE A 99 3.64 25.78 7.02
CA PHE A 99 3.22 24.89 5.95
C PHE A 99 1.74 24.53 6.09
N ARG A 100 0.97 24.82 5.04
CA ARG A 100 -0.41 24.39 4.88
C ARG A 100 -0.54 23.66 3.55
N PHE A 101 -1.11 22.46 3.59
CA PHE A 101 -1.35 21.70 2.39
C PHE A 101 -2.32 22.45 1.47
N SER A 102 -1.95 22.62 0.21
CA SER A 102 -2.61 23.50 -0.76
C SER A 102 -2.90 22.74 -2.05
N LYS A 103 -3.76 23.31 -2.90
CA LYS A 103 -4.12 22.71 -4.20
C LYS A 103 -2.92 22.45 -5.11
N LYS A 104 -1.83 23.21 -4.98
CA LYS A 104 -0.61 22.98 -5.78
C LYS A 104 0.11 21.70 -5.36
N HIS A 105 0.07 21.36 -4.07
CA HIS A 105 0.75 20.19 -3.53
C HIS A 105 0.09 18.86 -3.97
N TRP A 106 -1.19 18.89 -4.32
CA TRP A 106 -1.88 17.73 -4.88
C TRP A 106 -1.22 17.16 -6.14
N TRP A 107 -0.52 17.98 -6.92
CA TRP A 107 0.21 17.51 -8.11
C TRP A 107 1.28 16.47 -7.80
N HIS A 108 1.87 16.48 -6.60
CA HIS A 108 2.84 15.45 -6.21
C HIS A 108 2.20 14.07 -6.01
N LEU A 109 0.89 13.99 -5.79
CA LEU A 109 0.16 12.74 -5.62
C LEU A 109 -0.37 12.18 -6.96
N VAL A 110 -0.36 12.99 -8.02
CA VAL A 110 -0.88 12.60 -9.34
C VAL A 110 -0.20 11.37 -9.92
N PRO A 111 1.13 11.20 -9.90
CA PRO A 111 1.77 9.98 -10.39
C PRO A 111 1.23 8.71 -9.72
N GLY A 112 1.06 8.75 -8.40
CA GLY A 112 0.48 7.63 -7.64
C GLY A 112 -0.99 7.39 -7.99
N CYS A 113 -1.79 8.46 -8.13
CA CYS A 113 -3.19 8.34 -8.52
C CYS A 113 -3.37 7.76 -9.93
N LEU A 114 -2.52 8.18 -10.88
CA LEU A 114 -2.52 7.64 -12.24
C LEU A 114 -2.14 6.16 -12.26
N TYR A 115 -1.14 5.77 -11.46
CA TYR A 115 -0.75 4.37 -11.32
C TYR A 115 -1.89 3.52 -10.71
N LEU A 116 -2.54 4.00 -9.64
CA LEU A 116 -3.71 3.32 -9.07
C LEU A 116 -4.85 3.16 -10.08
N LEU A 117 -5.14 4.23 -10.84
CA LEU A 117 -6.16 4.21 -11.87
C LEU A 117 -5.82 3.18 -12.95
N TYR A 118 -4.56 3.14 -13.39
CA TYR A 118 -4.07 2.15 -14.35
C TYR A 118 -4.26 0.72 -13.85
N THR A 119 -3.89 0.41 -12.59
CA THR A 119 -4.13 -0.93 -12.03
C THR A 119 -5.62 -1.27 -11.99
N VAL A 120 -6.47 -0.35 -11.50
CA VAL A 120 -7.92 -0.60 -11.45
C VAL A 120 -8.49 -0.86 -12.84
N LEU A 121 -8.03 -0.14 -13.86
CA LEU A 121 -8.43 -0.38 -15.25
C LEU A 121 -8.05 -1.78 -15.71
N ILE A 122 -6.84 -2.27 -15.41
CA ILE A 122 -6.43 -3.65 -15.72
C ILE A 122 -7.38 -4.66 -15.07
N VAL A 123 -7.62 -4.53 -13.76
CA VAL A 123 -8.52 -5.45 -13.02
C VAL A 123 -9.91 -5.50 -13.66
N VAL A 124 -10.45 -4.34 -14.03
CA VAL A 124 -11.76 -4.21 -14.66
C VAL A 124 -11.77 -4.84 -16.05
N VAL A 125 -10.75 -4.60 -16.86
CA VAL A 125 -10.63 -5.17 -18.22
C VAL A 125 -10.54 -6.70 -18.15
N ASP A 126 -9.64 -7.23 -17.32
CA ASP A 126 -9.43 -8.68 -17.19
C ASP A 126 -10.66 -9.39 -16.64
N LYS A 127 -11.23 -8.91 -15.53
CA LYS A 127 -12.36 -9.59 -14.89
C LYS A 127 -13.69 -9.38 -15.61
N LEU A 128 -13.95 -8.21 -16.20
CA LEU A 128 -15.27 -7.90 -16.79
C LEU A 128 -15.35 -8.06 -18.31
N ILE A 129 -14.28 -7.72 -19.04
CA ILE A 129 -14.29 -7.69 -20.52
C ILE A 129 -13.73 -8.99 -21.07
N VAL A 130 -12.48 -9.29 -20.71
CA VAL A 130 -11.74 -10.43 -21.27
C VAL A 130 -12.18 -11.74 -20.62
N LYS A 131 -12.53 -11.70 -19.32
CA LYS A 131 -12.88 -12.87 -18.49
C LYS A 131 -11.79 -13.95 -18.51
N ASP A 132 -10.58 -13.53 -18.80
CA ASP A 132 -9.36 -14.33 -18.81
C ASP A 132 -8.24 -13.51 -18.18
N TYR A 133 -7.19 -14.18 -17.74
CA TYR A 133 -6.03 -13.58 -17.09
C TYR A 133 -5.09 -12.94 -18.12
N TYR A 134 -5.58 -12.19 -19.09
CA TYR A 134 -4.76 -11.77 -20.25
C TYR A 134 -3.47 -11.02 -19.85
N PHE A 135 -3.49 -10.22 -18.79
CA PHE A 135 -2.27 -9.57 -18.26
C PHE A 135 -1.46 -10.43 -17.27
N LEU A 136 -2.01 -11.57 -16.81
CA LEU A 136 -1.43 -12.50 -15.83
C LEU A 136 -1.15 -13.91 -16.42
N GLU A 137 -1.46 -14.14 -17.69
CA GLU A 137 -1.55 -15.44 -18.37
C GLU A 137 -0.19 -16.14 -18.48
N GLU A 138 0.90 -15.38 -18.37
CA GLU A 138 2.27 -15.94 -18.42
C GLU A 138 2.69 -16.61 -17.11
N GLY A 139 1.88 -16.57 -16.04
CA GLY A 139 2.17 -17.27 -14.78
C GLY A 139 3.41 -16.75 -14.04
N THR A 140 4.05 -15.70 -14.55
CA THR A 140 5.13 -14.96 -13.93
C THR A 140 4.64 -13.56 -13.59
N ASP A 141 4.88 -13.14 -12.35
CA ASP A 141 4.77 -11.74 -11.98
C ASP A 141 5.81 -10.98 -12.83
N ARG A 142 5.38 -10.13 -13.75
CA ARG A 142 6.30 -9.30 -14.54
C ARG A 142 7.12 -8.33 -13.68
N GLU A 143 6.76 -8.16 -12.40
CA GLU A 143 7.56 -7.44 -11.40
C GLU A 143 8.83 -8.19 -10.94
N PHE A 144 8.98 -9.49 -11.26
CA PHE A 144 10.17 -10.28 -10.93
C PHE A 144 11.09 -10.58 -12.12
N ASP A 145 10.73 -10.19 -13.34
CA ASP A 145 11.55 -10.35 -14.53
C ASP A 145 12.49 -9.15 -14.70
N PHE A 146 13.64 -9.18 -14.03
CA PHE A 146 14.80 -8.29 -14.24
C PHE A 146 15.96 -9.02 -14.91
#